data_AF-A0A2I0IF58-F1
#
_entry.id   AF-A0A2I0IF58-F1
#
_cell.length_a   1.000
_cell.length_b   1.000
_cell.length_c   1.000
_cell.angle_alpha   90.00
_cell.angle_beta   90.00
_cell.angle_gamma   90.00
#
_symmetry.space_group_name_H-M   'P 1'
#
loop_
_entity.id
_entity.type
_entity.pdbx_description
1 polymer ?
#
loop_
_entity_poly.entity_id
_entity_poly.type
_entity_poly.pdbx_seq_one_letter_code
_entity_poly.pdbx_strand_id
1 'polypeptide(L)'
;MLPYALLAYRTSIRTSTGATPYSLVYGMEAVLPIEVEIPSMRILAEAELEEAEWVKQRYEQLTFIDEKRLKALCHGQCYQQRMARAFNARVCHREFNPGDLVLRKVLHPS
;
A
#
# COMPACT_ATOMS: atom_id res chain seq x y z
N MET A 1 6.27 12.44 -16.55
CA MET A 1 6.32 11.04 -16.03
C MET A 1 5.95 10.94 -14.54
N LEU A 2 6.62 11.68 -13.64
CA LEU A 2 6.41 11.56 -12.19
C LEU A 2 4.94 11.67 -11.69
N PRO A 3 4.10 12.60 -12.19
CA PRO A 3 2.72 12.71 -11.73
C PRO A 3 1.88 11.45 -12.00
N TYR A 4 2.05 10.85 -13.18
CA TYR A 4 1.34 9.61 -13.56
C TYR A 4 1.83 8.40 -12.76
N ALA A 5 3.13 8.30 -12.50
CA ALA A 5 3.69 7.26 -11.66
C ALA A 5 3.16 7.35 -10.22
N LEU A 6 3.05 8.56 -9.68
CA LEU A 6 2.51 8.79 -8.34
C LEU A 6 1.02 8.45 -8.27
N LEU A 7 0.24 8.83 -9.28
CA LEU A 7 -1.18 8.46 -9.37
C LEU A 7 -1.35 6.94 -9.37
N ALA A 8 -0.66 6.25 -10.29
CA ALA A 8 -0.70 4.79 -10.41
C ALA A 8 -0.30 4.10 -9.10
N TYR A 9 0.73 4.61 -8.41
CA TYR A 9 1.15 4.09 -7.12
C TYR A 9 0.05 4.22 -6.06
N ARG A 10 -0.63 5.37 -6.00
CA ARG A 10 -1.69 5.66 -5.02
C ARG A 10 -2.96 4.86 -5.25
N THR A 11 -3.29 4.51 -6.49
CA THR A 11 -4.56 3.85 -6.84
C THR A 11 -4.42 2.36 -7.16
N SER A 12 -3.20 1.81 -7.19
CA SER A 12 -2.98 0.37 -7.37
C SER A 12 -2.85 -0.35 -6.04
N ILE A 13 -3.41 -1.56 -5.96
CA ILE A 13 -3.27 -2.43 -4.79
C ILE A 13 -1.79 -2.79 -4.62
N ARG A 14 -1.26 -2.61 -3.41
CA ARG A 14 0.12 -2.99 -3.10
C ARG A 14 0.15 -4.41 -2.56
N THR A 15 0.99 -5.26 -3.13
CA THR A 15 1.21 -6.63 -2.63
C THR A 15 1.66 -6.67 -1.16
N SER A 16 2.34 -5.60 -0.72
CA SER A 16 2.81 -5.45 0.66
C SER A 16 1.73 -5.09 1.66
N THR A 17 0.59 -4.53 1.26
CA THR A 17 -0.49 -4.12 2.21
C THR A 17 -1.87 -4.70 1.86
N GLY A 18 -2.03 -5.24 0.64
CA GLY A 18 -3.32 -5.73 0.14
C GLY A 18 -4.35 -4.64 -0.15
N ALA A 19 -3.96 -3.37 -0.11
CA ALA A 19 -4.84 -2.21 -0.30
C ALA A 19 -4.17 -1.15 -1.18
N THR A 20 -4.95 -0.19 -1.69
CA THR A 20 -4.41 0.99 -2.36
C THR A 20 -3.92 2.00 -1.32
N PRO A 21 -2.80 2.71 -1.53
CA PRO A 21 -2.35 3.74 -0.59
C PRO A 21 -3.39 4.84 -0.39
N TYR A 22 -4.17 5.17 -1.43
CA TYR A 22 -5.24 6.16 -1.34
C TYR A 22 -6.33 5.74 -0.35
N SER A 23 -6.80 4.48 -0.40
CA SER A 23 -7.88 4.04 0.49
C SER A 23 -7.47 3.91 1.95
N LEU A 24 -6.18 3.73 2.24
CA LEU A 24 -5.66 3.78 3.62
C LEU A 24 -5.63 5.19 4.21
N VAL A 25 -5.48 6.23 3.37
CA VAL A 25 -5.50 7.62 3.81
C VAL A 25 -6.92 8.14 3.92
N TYR A 26 -7.73 7.93 2.89
CA TYR A 26 -9.05 8.55 2.75
C TYR A 26 -10.23 7.63 3.06
N GLY A 27 -10.01 6.33 3.31
CA GLY A 27 -11.05 5.36 3.68
C GLY A 27 -11.86 4.79 2.51
N MET A 28 -11.66 5.30 1.29
CA MET A 28 -12.36 4.88 0.07
C MET A 28 -11.40 4.81 -1.11
N GLU A 29 -11.79 4.09 -2.17
CA GLU A 29 -10.99 4.04 -3.40
C GLU A 29 -11.07 5.37 -4.17
N ALA A 30 -9.96 5.75 -4.80
CA ALA A 30 -9.92 6.95 -5.62
C ALA A 30 -10.88 6.84 -6.81
N VAL A 31 -11.52 7.95 -7.19
CA VAL A 31 -12.19 8.08 -8.48
C VAL A 31 -11.13 8.34 -9.54
N LEU A 32 -10.99 7.42 -10.49
CA LEU A 32 -10.07 7.62 -11.60
C LEU A 32 -10.67 8.60 -12.62
N PRO A 33 -9.84 9.42 -13.30
CA PRO A 33 -10.34 10.34 -14.32
C PRO A 33 -11.19 9.66 -15.41
N ILE A 34 -10.83 8.43 -15.80
CA ILE A 34 -11.58 7.65 -16.80
C ILE A 34 -12.98 7.27 -16.33
N GLU A 35 -13.20 7.09 -15.02
CA GLU A 35 -14.53 6.82 -14.47
C GLU A 35 -15.45 8.04 -14.53
N VAL A 36 -14.88 9.24 -14.66
CA VAL A 36 -15.62 10.50 -14.81
C VAL A 36 -15.85 10.81 -16.28
N GLU A 37 -14.83 10.64 -17.12
CA GLU A 37 -14.92 10.83 -18.57
C GLU A 37 -15.90 9.84 -19.21
N ILE A 38 -15.86 8.58 -18.74
CA ILE A 38 -16.84 7.56 -19.05
C ILE A 38 -17.53 7.21 -17.73
N PRO A 39 -18.69 7.85 -17.41
CA PRO A 39 -19.37 7.71 -16.14
C PRO A 39 -19.49 6.25 -15.70
N SER A 40 -18.74 5.89 -14.67
CA SER A 40 -18.79 4.55 -14.10
C SER A 40 -20.08 4.35 -13.30
N MET A 41 -20.44 3.10 -13.02
CA MET A 41 -21.59 2.79 -12.16
C MET A 41 -21.51 3.49 -10.79
N ARG A 42 -20.30 3.67 -10.25
CA ARG A 42 -20.10 4.41 -9.00
C ARG A 42 -20.46 5.88 -9.15
N ILE A 43 -20.01 6.53 -10.22
CA ILE A 43 -20.31 7.94 -10.48
C ILE A 43 -21.79 8.17 -10.72
N LEU A 44 -22.43 7.27 -11.46
CA LEU A 44 -23.88 7.34 -11.68
C LEU A 44 -24.65 7.18 -10.38
N ALA A 45 -24.27 6.22 -9.54
CA ALA A 45 -24.90 6.01 -8.24
C ALA A 45 -24.71 7.22 -7.30
N GLU A 46 -23.50 7.80 -7.25
CA GLU A 46 -23.22 8.98 -6.41
C GLU A 46 -23.95 10.24 -6.89
N ALA A 47 -24.18 10.39 -8.20
CA ALA A 47 -24.88 11.54 -8.76
C ALA A 47 -26.39 11.58 -8.43
N GLU A 48 -26.99 10.43 -8.10
CA GLU A 48 -28.41 10.32 -7.74
C GLU A 48 -28.67 10.48 -6.23
N LEU A 49 -27.61 10.52 -5.41
CA LEU A 49 -27.75 10.63 -3.95
C LEU A 49 -28.11 12.04 -3.50
N GLU A 50 -29.02 12.14 -2.54
CA GLU A 50 -29.21 13.38 -1.80
C GLU A 50 -27.99 13.67 -0.90
N GLU A 51 -27.70 14.94 -0.65
CA GLU A 51 -26.53 15.36 0.14
C GLU A 51 -26.47 14.68 1.52
N ALA A 52 -27.62 14.53 2.19
CA ALA A 52 -27.71 13.86 3.49
C ALA A 52 -27.32 12.37 3.41
N GLU A 53 -27.72 11.68 2.34
CA GLU A 53 -27.37 10.28 2.11
C GLU A 53 -25.88 10.12 1.77
N TRP A 54 -25.35 11.02 0.94
CA TRP A 54 -23.93 11.05 0.60
C TRP A 54 -23.06 11.25 1.85
N VAL A 55 -23.41 12.21 2.72
CA VAL A 55 -22.70 12.45 3.98
C VAL A 55 -22.75 11.22 4.88
N LYS A 56 -23.91 10.56 4.97
CA LYS A 56 -24.05 9.33 5.77
C LYS A 56 -23.15 8.21 5.25
N GLN A 57 -23.16 7.93 3.94
CA GLN A 57 -22.28 6.93 3.34
C GLN A 57 -20.80 7.25 3.58
N ARG A 58 -20.44 8.53 3.46
CA ARG A 58 -19.07 8.99 3.71
C ARG A 58 -18.65 8.76 5.17
N TYR A 59 -19.53 9.02 6.12
CA TYR A 59 -19.30 8.78 7.53
C TYR A 59 -19.10 7.29 7.84
N GLU A 60 -19.93 6.42 7.25
CA GLU A 60 -19.78 4.96 7.37
C GLU A 60 -18.41 4.51 6.85
N GLN A 61 -18.00 4.94 5.66
CA GLN A 61 -16.67 4.63 5.11
C GLN A 61 -15.52 5.06 6.03
N LEU A 62 -15.62 6.24 6.64
CA LEU A 62 -14.64 6.74 7.61
C LEU A 62 -14.64 5.93 8.90
N THR A 63 -15.80 5.45 9.35
CA THR A 63 -15.92 4.60 10.54
C THR A 63 -15.13 3.30 10.39
N PHE A 64 -15.09 2.72 9.19
CA PHE A 64 -14.34 1.49 8.91
C PHE A 64 -12.87 1.71 8.52
N ILE A 65 -12.36 2.96 8.53
CA ILE A 65 -11.00 3.24 8.05
C ILE A 65 -9.92 2.57 8.90
N ASP A 66 -10.12 2.54 10.21
CA ASP A 66 -9.14 1.97 11.14
C ASP A 66 -9.08 0.45 11.04
N GLU A 67 -10.21 -0.19 10.77
CA GLU A 67 -10.25 -1.63 10.45
C GLU A 67 -9.46 -1.92 9.17
N LYS A 68 -9.65 -1.13 8.10
CA LYS A 68 -8.87 -1.27 6.86
C LYS A 68 -7.37 -1.10 7.11
N ARG A 69 -6.98 -0.10 7.92
CA ARG A 69 -5.58 0.15 8.29
C ARG A 69 -5.00 -1.00 9.10
N LEU A 70 -5.75 -1.52 10.07
CA LEU A 70 -5.33 -2.67 10.87
C LEU A 70 -5.10 -3.91 10.00
N LYS A 71 -6.04 -4.20 9.09
CA LYS A 71 -5.89 -5.29 8.12
C LYS A 71 -4.64 -5.13 7.24
N ALA A 72 -4.41 -3.91 6.75
CA ALA A 72 -3.22 -3.59 5.95
C ALA A 72 -1.90 -3.73 6.74
N LEU A 73 -1.89 -3.37 8.03
CA LEU A 73 -0.75 -3.57 8.92
C LEU A 73 -0.45 -5.05 9.12
N CYS A 74 -1.47 -5.86 9.43
CA CYS A 74 -1.32 -7.31 9.57
C CYS A 74 -0.78 -7.95 8.29
N HIS A 75 -1.34 -7.56 7.13
CA HIS A 75 -0.86 -8.03 5.83
C HIS A 75 0.60 -7.62 5.58
N GLY A 76 0.97 -6.38 5.95
CA GLY A 76 2.33 -5.86 5.90
C GLY A 76 3.32 -6.67 6.73
N GLN A 77 2.95 -7.03 7.95
CA GLN A 77 3.77 -7.88 8.80
C GLN A 77 3.97 -9.27 8.19
N CYS A 78 2.89 -9.90 7.71
CA CYS A 78 2.97 -11.19 7.02
C CYS A 78 3.85 -11.11 5.76
N TYR A 79 3.73 -10.04 4.98
CA TYR A 79 4.56 -9.80 3.80
C TYR A 79 6.04 -9.66 4.18
N GLN A 80 6.36 -8.84 5.20
CA GLN A 80 7.73 -8.67 5.69
C GLN A 80 8.33 -9.98 6.19
N GLN A 81 7.57 -10.78 6.94
CA GLN A 81 8.02 -12.10 7.39
C GLN A 81 8.32 -13.04 6.22
N ARG A 82 7.46 -13.05 5.18
CA ARG A 82 7.70 -13.84 3.96
C ARG A 82 8.97 -13.40 3.24
N MET A 83 9.18 -12.08 3.11
CA MET A 83 10.37 -11.52 2.49
C MET A 83 11.64 -11.86 3.28
N ALA A 84 11.60 -11.73 4.61
CA ALA A 84 12.71 -12.08 5.49
C ALA A 84 13.06 -13.57 5.39
N ARG A 85 12.08 -14.47 5.40
CA ARG A 85 12.30 -15.91 5.21
C ARG A 85 12.93 -16.22 3.86
N ALA A 86 12.42 -15.62 2.78
CA ALA A 86 12.95 -15.84 1.42
C ALA A 86 14.40 -15.33 1.28
N PHE A 87 14.73 -14.19 1.88
CA PHE A 87 16.08 -13.66 1.91
C PHE A 87 17.01 -14.58 2.74
N ASN A 88 16.63 -14.86 3.99
CA ASN A 88 17.42 -15.67 4.91
C ASN A 88 17.65 -17.09 4.40
N ALA A 89 16.71 -17.69 3.66
CA ALA A 89 16.89 -19.00 3.05
C ALA A 89 18.05 -19.04 2.03
N ARG A 90 18.47 -17.89 1.49
CA ARG A 90 19.61 -17.77 0.56
C ARG A 90 20.89 -17.31 1.25
N VAL A 91 20.83 -16.98 2.53
CA VAL A 91 22.01 -16.58 3.30
C VAL A 91 22.74 -17.85 3.72
N CYS A 92 23.85 -18.15 3.07
CA CYS A 92 24.78 -19.15 3.55
C CYS A 92 25.57 -18.56 4.72
N HIS A 93 25.40 -19.13 5.91
CA HIS A 93 26.21 -18.74 7.05
C HIS A 93 27.67 -19.10 6.76
N ARG A 94 28.57 -18.14 6.97
CA ARG A 94 30.01 -18.34 6.83
C ARG A 94 30.64 -18.14 8.20
N GLU A 95 31.39 -19.14 8.64
CA GLU A 95 32.23 -19.04 9.83
C GLU A 95 33.61 -18.50 9.40
N PHE A 96 34.21 -17.68 10.26
CA PHE A 96 35.52 -17.08 10.02
C PHE A 96 36.42 -17.33 11.23
N ASN A 97 37.68 -17.65 10.97
CA ASN A 97 38.70 -17.88 11.98
C ASN A 97 39.66 -16.69 12.08
N PRO A 98 40.36 -16.52 13.22
CA PRO A 98 41.43 -15.54 13.33
C PRO A 98 42.49 -15.73 12.24
N GLY A 99 42.73 -14.69 11.45
CA GLY A 99 43.65 -14.71 10.30
C GLY A 99 42.97 -14.77 8.93
N ASP A 100 41.65 -15.05 8.86
CA ASP A 100 40.91 -15.03 7.61
C ASP A 100 40.80 -13.61 7.03
N LEU A 101 41.09 -13.47 5.73
CA LEU A 101 40.91 -12.22 5.00
C LEU A 101 39.46 -12.09 4.53
N VAL A 102 38.78 -11.01 4.95
CA VAL A 102 37.41 -10.71 4.57
C VAL A 102 37.29 -9.34 3.93
N LEU A 103 36.36 -9.21 2.97
CA LEU A 103 36.05 -7.93 2.36
C LEU A 103 35.22 -7.08 3.33
N ARG A 104 35.74 -5.90 3.66
CA ARG A 104 35.02 -4.92 4.47
C ARG A 104 34.23 -3.98 3.57
N LYS A 105 32.92 -3.86 3.82
CA LYS A 105 32.11 -2.81 3.20
C LYS A 105 32.55 -1.45 3.76
N VAL A 106 33.12 -0.60 2.91
CA VAL A 106 33.44 0.79 3.27
C VAL A 106 32.14 1.59 3.15
N LEU A 107 31.62 2.08 4.28
CA LEU A 107 30.52 3.02 4.28
C LEU A 107 31.11 4.42 4.20
N HIS A 108 30.85 5.12 3.09
CA HIS A 108 31.19 6.53 3.00
C HIS A 108 30.23 7.33 3.89
N PRO A 109 30.72 8.29 4.68
CA PRO A 109 29.83 9.22 5.37
C PRO A 109 29.07 10.03 4.32
N SER A 110 27.74 9.96 4.41
CA SER A 110 26.78 10.75 3.65
C SER A 110 26.73 12.19 4.12
#